data_AF-A0A4U1BNC2-F1
#
_entry.id   AF-A0A4U1BNC2-F1
#
_cell.length_a   1.000
_cell.length_b   1.000
_cell.length_c   1.000
_cell.angle_alpha   90.00
_cell.angle_beta   90.00
_cell.angle_gamma   90.00
#
_symmetry.space_group_name_H-M   'P 1'
#
loop_
_entity.id
_entity.type
_entity.pdbx_description
1 polymer ?
#
loop_
_entity_poly.entity_id
_entity_poly.type
_entity_poly.pdbx_seq_one_letter_code
_entity_poly.pdbx_strand_id
1 'polypeptide(L)'
;MGILSFTGWQLTFGGLFLAPIALFCEGLPQSLTTTHLLGYGYLSLVGTALCYLLWFRGIEKLPVITTSFLGFLTSLSACLLGFFVLNQALSKMQLVGGLAIVSAIFLSTAKPRASRPLAISSQSELTGTRQDLC
;
A
#
# COMPACT_ATOMS: atom_id res chain seq x y z
N MET A 1 2.76 -5.55 -19.74
CA MET A 1 3.02 -4.18 -19.26
C MET A 1 3.53 -4.27 -17.83
N GLY A 2 4.68 -3.66 -17.50
CA GLY A 2 5.22 -3.72 -16.13
C GLY A 2 4.31 -3.01 -15.13
N ILE A 3 4.32 -3.46 -13.86
CA ILE A 3 3.44 -2.93 -12.80
C ILE A 3 3.60 -1.41 -12.61
N LEU A 4 4.81 -0.87 -12.80
CA LEU A 4 5.08 0.57 -12.76
C LEU A 4 4.36 1.33 -13.89
N SER A 5 4.34 0.76 -15.10
CA SER A 5 3.70 1.39 -16.27
C SER A 5 2.18 1.41 -16.11
N PHE A 6 1.60 0.32 -15.59
CA PHE A 6 0.18 0.29 -15.25
C PHE A 6 -0.18 1.29 -14.15
N THR A 7 0.62 1.35 -13.07
CA THR A 7 0.42 2.31 -11.96
C THR A 7 0.56 3.76 -12.45
N GLY A 8 1.52 4.04 -13.33
CA GLY A 8 1.69 5.37 -13.92
C GLY A 8 0.48 5.80 -14.76
N TRP A 9 -0.07 4.90 -15.56
CA TRP A 9 -1.31 5.15 -16.30
C TRP A 9 -2.52 5.32 -15.37
N GLN A 10 -2.63 4.50 -14.33
CA GLN A 10 -3.70 4.62 -13.33
C GLN A 10 -3.66 5.98 -12.61
N LEU A 11 -2.48 6.44 -12.18
CA LEU A 11 -2.32 7.74 -11.51
C LEU A 11 -2.63 8.89 -12.47
N THR A 12 -2.22 8.79 -13.74
CA THR A 12 -2.55 9.79 -14.77
C THR A 12 -4.05 9.89 -14.99
N PHE A 13 -4.74 8.77 -15.20
CA PHE A 13 -6.19 8.77 -15.38
C PHE A 13 -6.93 9.23 -14.12
N GLY A 14 -6.51 8.76 -12.94
CA GLY A 14 -7.09 9.19 -11.66
C GLY A 14 -6.93 10.69 -11.43
N GLY A 15 -5.74 11.24 -11.70
CA GLY A 15 -5.48 12.68 -11.61
C GLY A 15 -6.28 13.49 -12.62
N LEU A 16 -6.35 13.04 -13.87
CA LEU A 16 -7.10 13.73 -14.93
C LEU A 16 -8.61 13.71 -14.64
N PHE A 17 -9.13 12.63 -14.06
CA PHE A 17 -10.51 12.52 -13.63
C PHE A 17 -10.81 13.39 -12.41
N LEU A 18 -9.89 13.47 -11.45
CA LEU A 18 -10.05 14.29 -10.24
C LEU A 18 -9.89 15.79 -10.52
N ALA A 19 -9.07 16.18 -11.50
CA ALA A 19 -8.79 17.57 -11.85
C ALA A 19 -10.05 18.45 -12.11
N PRO A 20 -11.03 18.06 -12.95
CA PRO A 20 -12.23 18.85 -13.13
C PRO A 20 -13.07 18.95 -11.85
N ILE A 21 -13.17 17.87 -11.08
CA ILE A 21 -13.92 17.85 -9.82
C ILE A 21 -13.29 18.82 -8.81
N ALA A 22 -11.96 18.79 -8.67
CA ALA A 22 -11.24 19.72 -7.81
C ALA A 22 -11.44 21.18 -8.25
N LEU A 23 -11.37 21.46 -9.56
CA LEU A 23 -11.63 22.80 -10.11
C LEU A 23 -13.06 23.28 -9.84
N PHE A 24 -14.06 22.41 -9.93
CA PHE A 24 -15.46 22.76 -9.65
C PHE A 24 -15.74 22.95 -8.15
N CYS A 25 -15.11 22.18 -7.27
CA CYS A 25 -15.38 22.21 -5.82
C CYS A 25 -14.54 23.25 -5.05
N GLU A 26 -13.24 23.34 -5.34
CA GLU A 26 -12.31 24.23 -4.61
C GLU A 26 -12.04 25.54 -5.34
N GLY A 27 -12.22 25.58 -6.67
CA GLY A 27 -11.90 26.73 -7.50
C GLY A 27 -10.39 26.92 -7.72
N LEU A 28 -10.01 27.97 -8.45
CA LEU A 28 -8.60 28.28 -8.69
C LEU A 28 -7.97 28.91 -7.44
N PRO A 29 -6.79 28.43 -6.99
CA PRO A 29 -6.09 29.05 -5.87
C PRO A 29 -5.72 30.48 -6.22
N GLN A 30 -6.12 31.43 -5.37
CA GLN A 30 -5.93 32.87 -5.61
C GLN A 30 -4.45 33.31 -5.64
N SER A 31 -3.55 32.48 -5.11
CA SER A 31 -2.10 32.72 -5.16
C SER A 31 -1.31 31.42 -5.23
N LEU A 32 -0.76 31.11 -6.41
CA LEU A 32 0.25 30.06 -6.57
C LEU A 32 1.63 30.64 -6.25
N THR A 33 2.04 30.56 -4.99
CA THR A 33 3.40 30.94 -4.59
C THR A 33 4.40 29.85 -4.98
N THR A 34 5.66 30.24 -5.21
CA THR A 34 6.76 29.30 -5.50
C THR A 34 6.90 28.23 -4.41
N THR A 35 6.63 28.57 -3.15
CA THR A 35 6.65 27.64 -2.01
C THR A 35 5.63 26.52 -2.17
N HIS A 36 4.39 26.82 -2.59
CA HIS A 36 3.39 25.78 -2.84
C HIS A 36 3.80 24.87 -3.99
N LEU A 37 4.37 25.45 -5.06
CA LEU A 37 4.81 24.68 -6.21
C LEU A 37 5.97 23.72 -5.86
N LEU A 38 6.93 24.20 -5.07
CA LEU A 38 8.02 23.36 -4.55
C LEU A 38 7.48 22.28 -3.60
N GLY A 39 6.50 22.60 -2.76
CA GLY A 39 5.82 21.63 -1.91
C GLY A 39 5.14 20.52 -2.71
N TYR A 40 4.36 20.87 -3.73
CA TYR A 40 3.73 19.89 -4.63
C TYR A 40 4.75 19.08 -5.43
N GLY A 41 5.84 19.71 -5.89
CA GLY A 41 6.96 19.02 -6.53
C GLY A 41 7.60 18.00 -5.61
N TYR A 42 7.88 18.37 -4.35
CA TYR A 42 8.43 17.47 -3.35
C TYR A 42 7.48 16.30 -3.05
N LEU A 43 6.20 16.55 -2.80
CA LEU A 43 5.22 15.49 -2.53
C LEU A 43 5.09 14.54 -3.72
N SER A 44 4.99 15.05 -4.95
CA SER A 44 4.80 14.20 -6.13
C SER A 44 6.04 13.38 -6.47
N LEU A 45 7.24 13.96 -6.42
CA LEU A 45 8.47 13.27 -6.80
C LEU A 45 8.97 12.36 -5.68
N VAL A 46 9.11 12.90 -4.47
CA VAL A 46 9.71 12.17 -3.34
C VAL A 46 8.66 11.35 -2.61
N GLY A 47 7.52 11.96 -2.28
CA GLY A 47 6.44 11.30 -1.54
C GLY A 47 5.72 10.22 -2.35
N THR A 48 5.55 10.42 -3.66
CA THR A 48 4.83 9.49 -4.52
C THR A 48 5.77 8.67 -5.41
N ALA A 49 6.47 9.28 -6.37
CA ALA A 49 7.21 8.52 -7.39
C ALA A 49 8.36 7.69 -6.78
N LEU A 50 9.27 8.30 -6.02
CA LEU A 50 10.38 7.59 -5.39
C LEU A 50 9.89 6.54 -4.39
N CYS A 51 8.89 6.87 -3.58
CA CYS A 51 8.32 5.95 -2.61
C CYS A 51 7.67 4.73 -3.29
N TYR A 52 6.94 4.93 -4.40
CA TYR A 52 6.39 3.82 -5.20
C TYR A 52 7.48 2.94 -5.80
N LEU A 53 8.56 3.52 -6.32
CA LEU A 53 9.70 2.74 -6.84
C LEU A 53 10.30 1.84 -5.75
N LEU A 54 10.53 2.40 -4.57
CA LEU A 54 11.05 1.67 -3.41
C LEU A 54 10.06 0.61 -2.93
N TRP A 55 8.77 0.94 -2.88
CA TRP A 55 7.72 0.02 -2.49
C TRP A 55 7.65 -1.18 -3.43
N PHE A 56 7.55 -0.95 -4.75
CA PHE A 56 7.50 -2.04 -5.73
C PHE A 56 8.74 -2.93 -5.66
N ARG A 57 9.93 -2.34 -5.52
CA ARG A 57 11.18 -3.09 -5.34
C ARG A 57 11.24 -3.87 -4.03
N GLY A 58 10.61 -3.34 -2.97
CA GLY A 58 10.51 -3.99 -1.67
C GLY A 58 9.56 -5.18 -1.71
N ILE A 59 8.31 -4.98 -2.17
CA ILE A 59 7.29 -6.04 -2.16
C ILE A 59 7.66 -7.24 -3.04
N GLU A 60 8.45 -7.04 -4.09
CA GLU A 60 8.99 -8.13 -4.92
C GLU A 60 9.87 -9.10 -4.12
N LYS A 61 10.45 -8.65 -3.00
CA LYS A 61 11.38 -9.43 -2.16
C LYS A 61 10.79 -9.84 -0.81
N LEU A 62 9.59 -9.36 -0.45
CA LEU A 62 8.99 -9.58 0.86
C LEU A 62 7.84 -10.60 0.82
N PRO A 63 7.66 -11.44 1.85
CA PRO A 63 6.49 -12.30 1.97
C PRO A 63 5.19 -11.48 2.10
N VAL A 64 4.09 -11.96 1.52
CA VAL A 64 2.76 -11.29 1.49
C VAL A 64 2.28 -10.85 2.88
N ILE A 65 2.60 -11.63 3.91
CA ILE A 65 2.24 -11.35 5.30
C ILE A 65 2.94 -10.08 5.81
N THR A 66 4.22 -9.89 5.49
CA THR A 66 5.00 -8.70 5.89
C THR A 66 4.47 -7.43 5.25
N THR A 67 4.06 -7.50 3.98
CA THR A 67 3.45 -6.36 3.27
C THR A 67 2.15 -5.89 3.96
N SER A 68 1.36 -6.81 4.51
CA SER A 68 0.16 -6.47 5.28
C SER A 68 0.49 -5.72 6.57
N PHE A 69 1.60 -6.06 7.23
CA PHE A 69 2.05 -5.34 8.43
C PHE A 69 2.55 -3.92 8.14
N LEU A 70 3.13 -3.66 6.97
CA LEU A 70 3.52 -2.29 6.58
C LEU A 70 2.30 -1.35 6.55
N GLY A 71 1.11 -1.86 6.20
CA GLY A 71 -0.15 -1.13 6.28
C GLY A 71 -0.52 -0.70 7.71
N PHE A 72 -0.28 -1.56 8.70
CA PHE A 72 -0.49 -1.18 10.10
C PHE A 72 0.59 -0.22 10.60
N LEU A 73 1.84 -0.40 10.17
CA LEU A 73 2.95 0.48 10.50
C LEU A 73 2.76 1.90 9.97
N THR A 74 2.14 2.11 8.80
CA THR A 74 1.84 3.47 8.30
C THR A 74 0.85 4.19 9.21
N SER A 75 -0.18 3.50 9.72
CA SER A 75 -1.14 4.07 10.67
C SER A 75 -0.45 4.47 11.99
N LEU A 76 0.45 3.62 12.50
CA LEU A 76 1.22 3.93 13.70
C LEU A 76 2.18 5.10 13.47
N SER A 77 2.90 5.10 12.35
CA SER A 77 3.84 6.16 11.97
C SER A 77 3.13 7.51 11.82
N ALA A 78 1.96 7.54 11.18
CA ALA A 78 1.14 8.73 11.05
C ALA A 78 0.69 9.29 12.42
N CYS A 79 0.27 8.41 13.32
CA CYS A 79 -0.13 8.78 14.68
C CYS A 79 1.05 9.35 15.49
N LEU A 80 2.22 8.72 15.40
CA LEU A 80 3.45 9.19 16.03
C LEU A 80 3.91 10.54 15.46
N LEU A 81 3.89 10.70 14.13
CA LEU A 81 4.22 11.98 13.49
C LEU A 81 3.24 13.08 13.88
N GLY A 82 1.94 12.80 13.95
CA GLY A 82 0.94 13.75 14.42
C GLY A 82 1.16 14.20 15.87
N PHE A 83 1.56 13.28 16.75
CA PHE A 83 1.90 13.59 18.13
C PHE A 83 3.22 14.37 18.24
N PHE A 84 4.31 13.89 17.63
CA PHE A 84 5.64 14.48 17.80
C PHE A 84 5.87 15.75 16.98
N VAL A 85 5.41 15.77 15.73
CA VAL A 85 5.66 16.88 14.79
C VAL A 85 4.58 17.95 14.92
N LEU A 86 3.32 17.52 15.06
CA LEU A 86 2.15 18.41 15.08
C LEU A 86 1.62 18.71 16.50
N ASN A 87 2.22 18.11 17.54
CA ASN A 87 1.87 18.27 18.95
C ASN A 87 0.37 18.00 19.24
N GLN A 88 -0.25 17.11 18.46
CA GLN A 88 -1.66 16.78 18.63
C GLN A 88 -1.85 15.88 19.85
N ALA A 89 -2.76 16.28 20.75
CA ALA A 89 -3.11 15.49 21.92
C ALA A 89 -3.83 14.20 21.48
N LEU A 90 -3.19 13.06 21.75
CA LEU A 90 -3.81 11.76 21.50
C LEU A 90 -4.95 11.54 22.50
N SER A 91 -6.16 11.35 22.00
CA SER A 91 -7.30 11.00 22.84
C SER A 91 -7.04 9.66 23.54
N LYS A 92 -7.58 9.48 24.75
CA LYS A 92 -7.51 8.20 25.49
C LYS A 92 -8.03 7.03 24.63
N MET A 93 -9.03 7.29 23.78
CA MET A 93 -9.60 6.32 22.84
C MET A 93 -8.60 5.92 21.74
N GLN A 94 -7.78 6.86 21.25
CA GLN A 94 -6.73 6.62 20.24
C GLN A 94 -5.59 5.77 20.79
N LEU A 95 -5.23 5.95 22.07
CA LEU A 95 -4.25 5.10 22.75
C LEU A 95 -4.74 3.65 22.84
N VAL A 96 -6.02 3.43 23.18
CA VAL A 96 -6.61 2.08 23.20
C VAL A 96 -6.59 1.45 21.81
N GLY A 97 -6.95 2.21 20.77
CA GLY A 97 -6.87 1.76 19.38
C GLY A 97 -5.44 1.42 18.93
N GLY A 98 -4.47 2.27 19.28
CA GLY A 98 -3.05 2.03 19.00
C GLY A 98 -2.54 0.76 19.67
N LEU A 99 -2.90 0.54 20.94
CA LEU A 99 -2.54 -0.67 21.67
C LEU A 99 -3.18 -1.93 21.06
N ALA A 100 -4.43 -1.84 20.60
CA ALA A 100 -5.11 -2.93 19.90
C ALA A 100 -4.41 -3.29 18.58
N ILE A 101 -3.95 -2.30 17.81
CA ILE A 101 -3.19 -2.53 16.56
C ILE A 101 -1.86 -3.21 16.87
N VAL A 102 -1.09 -2.71 17.84
CA VAL A 102 0.22 -3.30 18.21
C VAL A 102 0.05 -4.75 18.68
N SER A 103 -0.95 -5.02 19.51
CA SER A 103 -1.24 -6.38 19.99
C SER A 103 -1.70 -7.31 18.85
N ALA A 104 -2.52 -6.84 17.90
CA ALA A 104 -2.90 -7.62 16.72
C ALA A 104 -1.70 -7.98 15.83
N ILE A 105 -0.78 -7.02 15.60
CA ILE A 105 0.46 -7.29 14.86
C ILE A 105 1.27 -8.38 15.57
N PHE A 106 1.48 -8.22 16.87
CA PHE A 106 2.27 -9.16 17.68
C PHE A 106 1.69 -10.58 17.66
N LEU A 107 0.36 -10.70 17.82
CA LEU A 107 -0.34 -11.99 17.78
C LEU A 107 -0.26 -12.65 16.40
N SER A 108 -0.30 -11.85 15.33
CA SER A 108 -0.25 -12.35 13.96
C SER A 108 1.17 -12.74 13.52
N THR A 109 2.22 -12.14 14.08
CA THR A 109 3.62 -12.55 13.81
C THR A 109 4.04 -13.80 14.60
N ALA A 110 3.42 -14.06 15.75
CA ALA A 110 3.81 -15.17 16.63
C ALA A 110 3.43 -16.57 16.13
N LYS A 111 2.61 -16.71 15.09
CA LYS A 111 2.28 -18.02 14.47
C LYS A 111 2.93 -18.14 13.09
N PRO A 112 4.05 -18.87 12.94
CA PRO A 112 4.46 -19.37 11.64
C PRO A 112 3.41 -20.38 11.19
N ARG A 113 2.46 -19.95 10.35
CA ARG A 113 1.55 -20.90 9.70
C ARG A 113 2.38 -21.63 8.67
N ALA A 114 2.82 -22.84 9.02
CA ALA A 114 3.39 -23.78 8.09
C ALA A 114 2.44 -23.89 6.89
N SER A 115 2.83 -23.30 5.76
CA SER A 115 2.16 -23.48 4.48
C SER A 115 2.23 -24.97 4.17
N ARG A 116 1.17 -25.71 4.49
CA ARG A 116 1.01 -27.09 4.06
C ARG A 116 0.94 -27.03 2.53
N PRO A 117 1.94 -27.54 1.79
CA PRO A 117 1.83 -27.63 0.35
C PRO A 117 0.67 -28.59 0.08
N LEU A 118 -0.40 -28.08 -0.53
CA LEU A 118 -1.39 -28.94 -1.16
C LEU A 118 -0.64 -29.71 -2.24
N ALA A 119 -0.43 -30.99 -1.99
CA ALA A 119 0.07 -31.93 -2.98
C ALA A 119 -0.92 -31.95 -4.15
N ILE A 120 -0.63 -31.17 -5.18
CA ILE A 120 -1.21 -31.35 -6.51
C ILE A 120 -0.50 -32.58 -7.09
N SER A 121 -0.90 -33.77 -6.63
CA SER A 121 -0.40 -35.06 -7.12
C SER A 121 -1.58 -35.98 -7.42
N SER A 122 -2.42 -35.63 -8.40
CA SER A 122 -3.39 -36.59 -8.96
C SER A 122 -4.13 -36.10 -10.22
N GLN A 123 -3.45 -35.41 -11.15
CA GLN A 123 -4.06 -35.06 -12.46
C GLN A 123 -3.20 -35.45 -13.67
N SER A 124 -1.93 -35.85 -13.51
CA SER A 124 -1.14 -36.38 -14.64
C SER A 124 -1.38 -37.87 -14.94
N GLU A 125 -2.07 -38.62 -14.06
CA GLU A 125 -2.37 -40.05 -14.30
C GLU A 125 -3.63 -40.29 -15.15
N LEU A 126 -4.54 -39.31 -15.30
CA LEU A 126 -5.79 -39.49 -16.06
C LEU A 126 -5.69 -39.17 -17.56
N THR A 127 -4.56 -38.66 -18.05
CA THR A 127 -4.33 -38.36 -19.48
C THR A 127 -3.58 -39.49 -20.22
N GLY A 128 -3.00 -40.46 -19.51
CA GLY A 128 -2.19 -41.53 -20.11
C GLY A 128 -2.92 -42.81 -20.52
N THR A 129 -4.17 -43.03 -20.08
CA THR A 129 -4.87 -44.33 -20.26
C THR A 129 -5.99 -44.30 -21.31
N ARG A 130 -6.23 -43.18 -21.98
CA ARG A 130 -7.34 -43.02 -22.95
C ARG A 130 -6.91 -42.91 -24.42
N GLN A 131 -5.70 -43.33 -24.76
CA GLN A 131 -5.21 -43.28 -26.15
C GLN A 131 -4.90 -44.65 -26.77
N ASP A 132 -5.10 -45.75 -26.01
CA ASP A 132 -4.79 -47.12 -26.44
C ASP A 132 -6.03 -47.97 -26.74
N LEU A 133 -7.22 -47.35 -26.80
CA LEU A 133 -8.51 -48.01 -27.06
C LEU A 133 -9.34 -47.19 -28.06
N CYS A 134 -8.94 -47.18 -29.34
CA CYS A 134 -9.81 -47.12 -30.53
C CYS A 134 -8.97 -47.09 -31.82
#